data_AF-A0A238Y911-F1
#
_entry.id   AF-A0A238Y911-F1
#
_cell.length_a   1.000
_cell.length_b   1.000
_cell.length_c   1.000
_cell.angle_alpha   90.00
_cell.angle_beta   90.00
_cell.angle_gamma   90.00
#
_symmetry.space_group_name_H-M   'P 1'
#
loop_
_entity.id
_entity.type
_entity.pdbx_description
1 polymer ?
#
loop_
_entity_poly.entity_id
_entity_poly.type
_entity_poly.pdbx_seq_one_letter_code
_entity_poly.pdbx_strand_id
1 'polypeptide(L)'
;MRSERLLYFFYLVSAVFVFFFFIVHNLMMHIKPLKEMLHPKTPYFIYVLDFSILMILYHGLYGIRSIVVEKKGYSKAVDYLFVVIGAFLSVILIAAKHKVI
;
A
#
# COMPACT_ATOMS: atom_id res chain seq x y z
N MET A 1 -3.82 -23.72 1.31
CA MET A 1 -4.37 -23.00 2.49
C MET A 1 -3.36 -22.14 3.26
N ARG A 2 -2.08 -22.51 3.45
CA ARG A 2 -1.12 -21.66 4.19
C ARG A 2 -0.86 -20.29 3.53
N SER A 3 -0.76 -20.24 2.20
CA SER A 3 -0.52 -19.00 1.45
C SER A 3 -1.67 -17.99 1.54
N GLU A 4 -2.92 -18.45 1.49
CA GLU A 4 -4.09 -17.56 1.61
C GLU A 4 -4.20 -16.93 2.99
N ARG A 5 -3.94 -17.71 4.05
CA ARG A 5 -3.91 -17.19 5.42
C ARG A 5 -2.81 -16.13 5.59
N LEU A 6 -1.66 -16.32 4.94
CA LEU A 6 -0.56 -15.35 4.96
C LEU A 6 -0.93 -14.06 4.22
N LEU A 7 -1.51 -14.16 3.02
CA LEU A 7 -1.97 -12.98 2.28
C LEU A 7 -3.08 -12.24 3.04
N TYR A 8 -4.03 -12.95 3.64
CA TYR A 8 -5.04 -12.33 4.48
C TYR A 8 -4.45 -11.63 5.71
N PHE A 9 -3.45 -12.25 6.35
CA PHE A 9 -2.75 -11.63 7.47
C PHE A 9 -2.06 -10.33 7.04
N PHE A 10 -1.33 -10.33 5.92
CA PHE A 10 -0.73 -9.11 5.40
C PHE A 10 -1.77 -8.04 5.05
N TYR A 11 -2.95 -8.43 4.56
CA TYR A 11 -4.04 -7.50 4.28
C TYR A 11 -4.57 -6.82 5.55
N LEU A 12 -4.68 -7.55 6.65
CA LEU A 12 -5.05 -6.98 7.94
C LEU A 12 -3.97 -6.03 8.45
N VAL A 13 -2.70 -6.43 8.37
CA VAL A 13 -1.57 -5.58 8.75
C VAL A 13 -1.57 -4.29 7.92
N SER A 14 -1.81 -4.39 6.61
CA SER A 14 -1.87 -3.21 5.74
C SER A 14 -3.07 -2.33 6.05
N ALA A 15 -4.23 -2.89 6.39
CA ALA A 15 -5.40 -2.12 6.80
C ALA A 15 -5.11 -1.26 8.04
N VAL A 16 -4.52 -1.88 9.07
CA VAL A 16 -4.14 -1.18 10.32
C VAL A 16 -3.12 -0.09 10.03
N PHE A 17 -2.06 -0.41 9.26
CA PHE A 17 -1.05 0.56 8.89
C PHE A 17 -1.67 1.76 8.13
N VAL A 18 -2.49 1.50 7.11
CA VAL A 18 -3.11 2.53 6.28
C VAL A 18 -4.03 3.43 7.11
N PHE A 19 -4.78 2.87 8.05
CA PHE A 19 -5.63 3.64 8.98
C PHE A 19 -4.82 4.67 9.77
N PHE A 20 -3.74 4.23 10.45
CA PHE A 20 -2.90 5.15 11.21
C PHE A 20 -2.12 6.11 10.32
N PHE A 21 -1.65 5.65 9.16
CA PHE A 21 -0.98 6.49 8.17
C PHE A 21 -1.87 7.67 7.76
N PHE A 22 -3.14 7.43 7.43
CA PHE A 22 -4.06 8.50 7.05
C PHE A 22 -4.35 9.47 8.20
N ILE A 23 -4.49 8.99 9.44
CA ILE A 23 -4.66 9.88 10.60
C ILE A 23 -3.45 10.81 10.74
N VAL A 24 -2.24 10.25 10.75
CA VAL A 24 -1.01 11.03 10.88
C VAL A 24 -0.85 11.98 9.70
N HIS A 25 -1.09 11.52 8.48
CA HIS A 25 -1.02 12.34 7.28
C HIS A 25 -1.98 13.53 7.34
N ASN A 26 -3.24 13.31 7.71
CA ASN A 26 -4.22 14.39 7.85
C ASN A 26 -3.81 15.38 8.95
N LEU A 27 -3.36 14.90 10.11
CA LEU A 27 -2.85 15.77 11.17
C LEU A 27 -1.66 16.60 10.69
N MET A 28 -0.72 16.02 9.94
CA MET A 28 0.43 16.75 9.37
C MET A 28 0.00 17.85 8.39
N MET A 29 -1.07 17.63 7.63
CA MET A 29 -1.56 18.64 6.69
C MET A 29 -2.21 19.84 7.38
N HIS A 30 -2.76 19.65 8.59
CA HIS A 30 -3.50 20.67 9.32
C HIS A 30 -2.74 21.28 10.52
N ILE A 31 -1.72 20.61 11.05
CA ILE A 31 -0.98 21.03 12.24
C ILE A 31 0.47 21.37 11.85
N LYS A 32 0.77 22.66 11.72
CA LYS A 32 2.08 23.18 11.28
C LYS A 32 3.27 22.62 12.08
N PRO A 33 3.25 22.60 13.44
CA PRO A 33 4.35 22.01 14.21
C PRO A 33 4.58 20.53 13.92
N LEU A 34 3.50 19.76 13.71
CA LEU A 34 3.59 18.32 13.40
C LEU A 34 4.16 18.11 12.00
N LYS A 35 3.75 18.95 11.04
CA LYS A 35 4.31 18.98 9.70
C LYS A 35 5.83 19.20 9.74
N GLU A 36 6.28 20.19 10.52
CA GLU A 36 7.70 20.57 10.64
C GLU A 36 8.53 19.51 11.38
N MET A 37 7.97 18.87 12.41
CA MET A 37 8.60 17.77 13.15
C MET A 37 8.75 16.50 12.30
N LEU A 38 7.80 16.24 11.41
CA LEU A 38 7.77 15.09 10.51
C LEU A 38 8.17 15.46 9.05
N HIS A 39 8.71 16.66 8.83
CA HIS A 39 8.90 17.24 7.49
C HIS A 39 9.93 16.44 6.66
N PRO A 40 9.84 16.43 5.31
CA PRO A 40 10.55 15.51 4.39
C PRO A 40 12.06 15.72 4.22
N LYS A 41 12.72 16.49 5.09
CA LYS A 41 14.16 16.77 4.96
C LYS A 41 15.04 15.60 5.43
N THR A 42 14.43 14.54 5.97
CA THR A 42 15.14 13.33 6.38
C THR A 42 14.96 12.23 5.33
N PRO A 43 16.02 11.49 4.97
CA PRO A 43 15.93 10.33 4.06
C PRO A 43 14.88 9.32 4.51
N TYR A 44 14.67 9.20 5.84
CA TYR A 44 13.69 8.32 6.45
C TYR A 44 12.25 8.59 5.99
N PHE A 45 11.86 9.85 5.81
CA PHE A 45 10.49 10.19 5.40
C PHE A 45 10.17 9.71 3.98
N ILE A 46 11.18 9.73 3.09
CA ILE A 46 11.04 9.23 1.71
C ILE A 46 10.75 7.73 1.73
N TYR A 47 11.46 6.94 2.54
CA TYR A 47 11.24 5.50 2.68
C TYR A 47 9.88 5.18 3.29
N VAL A 48 9.44 5.93 4.30
CA VAL A 48 8.10 5.78 4.89
C VAL A 48 7.02 6.04 3.83
N LEU A 49 7.22 7.05 2.99
CA LEU A 49 6.28 7.36 1.92
C LEU A 49 6.27 6.28 0.81
N ASP A 50 7.43 5.78 0.38
CA ASP A 50 7.51 4.67 -0.59
C ASP A 50 6.86 3.40 -0.04
N PHE A 51 7.14 3.06 1.23
CA PHE A 51 6.49 1.96 1.91
C PHE A 51 4.97 2.15 2.00
N SER A 52 4.50 3.37 2.29
CA SER A 52 3.07 3.64 2.37
C SER A 52 2.35 3.46 1.03
N ILE A 53 2.99 3.81 -0.10
CA ILE A 53 2.47 3.55 -1.45
C ILE A 53 2.30 2.04 -1.66
N LEU A 54 3.31 1.24 -1.32
CA LEU A 54 3.25 -0.22 -1.44
C LEU A 54 2.14 -0.82 -0.59
N MET A 55 1.97 -0.35 0.65
CA MET A 55 0.94 -0.83 1.56
C MET A 55 -0.47 -0.50 1.08
N ILE A 56 -0.69 0.72 0.57
CA ILE A 56 -1.98 1.14 0.00
C ILE A 56 -2.30 0.32 -1.25
N LEU A 57 -1.32 0.15 -2.16
CA LEU A 57 -1.47 -0.66 -3.36
C LEU A 57 -1.83 -2.11 -3.02
N TYR A 58 -1.07 -2.72 -2.12
CA TYR A 58 -1.29 -4.09 -1.70
C TYR A 58 -2.69 -4.26 -1.07
N HIS A 59 -3.07 -3.35 -0.16
CA HIS A 59 -4.39 -3.37 0.49
C HIS A 59 -5.53 -3.29 -0.54
N GLY A 60 -5.44 -2.33 -1.47
CA GLY A 60 -6.44 -2.16 -2.52
C GLY A 60 -6.52 -3.36 -3.47
N LEU A 61 -5.37 -3.87 -3.93
CA LEU A 61 -5.31 -5.01 -4.84
C LEU A 61 -5.81 -6.30 -4.17
N TYR A 62 -5.48 -6.52 -2.90
CA TYR A 62 -6.02 -7.66 -2.15
C TYR A 62 -7.54 -7.56 -1.99
N GLY A 63 -8.07 -6.36 -1.72
CA GLY A 63 -9.53 -6.13 -1.66
C GLY A 63 -10.22 -6.50 -2.97
N ILE A 64 -9.69 -6.02 -4.11
CA ILE A 64 -10.22 -6.37 -5.45
C ILE A 64 -10.09 -7.88 -5.71
N ARG A 65 -8.93 -8.47 -5.39
CA ARG A 65 -8.71 -9.92 -5.50
C ARG A 65 -9.76 -10.71 -4.71
N SER A 66 -10.05 -10.29 -3.48
CA SER A 66 -11.04 -10.96 -2.63
C SER A 66 -12.42 -10.98 -3.29
N ILE A 67 -12.85 -9.86 -3.86
CA ILE A 67 -14.13 -9.75 -4.59
C ILE A 67 -14.14 -10.67 -5.82
N VAL A 68 -13.03 -10.75 -6.56
CA VAL A 68 -12.91 -11.64 -7.72
C VAL A 68 -13.00 -13.11 -7.31
N VAL A 69 -12.29 -13.49 -6.25
CA VAL A 69 -12.27 -14.86 -5.72
C VAL A 69 -13.65 -15.26 -5.18
N GLU A 70 -14.36 -14.34 -4.51
CA GLU A 70 -15.72 -14.58 -4.03
C GLU A 70 -16.71 -14.84 -5.19
N LYS A 71 -16.59 -14.09 -6.30
CA LYS A 71 -17.50 -14.21 -7.45
C LYS A 71 -17.16 -15.35 -8.42
N LYS A 72 -15.87 -15.65 -8.61
CA LYS A 72 -15.39 -16.57 -9.66
C LYS A 72 -14.71 -17.83 -9.12
N GLY A 73 -14.58 -17.95 -7.81
CA GLY A 73 -13.79 -19.00 -7.17
C GLY A 73 -12.29 -18.71 -7.20
N TYR A 74 -11.55 -19.48 -6.40
CA TYR A 74 -10.10 -19.37 -6.33
C TYR A 74 -9.43 -19.92 -7.59
N SER A 75 -8.48 -19.16 -8.14
CA SER A 75 -7.57 -19.64 -9.18
C SER A 75 -6.18 -19.04 -8.98
N LYS A 76 -5.14 -19.86 -9.12
CA LYS A 76 -3.74 -19.41 -9.07
C LYS A 76 -3.43 -18.33 -10.12
N ALA A 77 -4.12 -18.37 -11.28
CA ALA A 77 -3.95 -17.38 -12.33
C ALA A 77 -4.38 -15.97 -11.86
N VAL A 78 -5.41 -15.89 -11.01
CA VAL A 78 -5.86 -14.63 -10.42
C VAL A 78 -4.78 -14.09 -9.48
N ASP A 79 -4.20 -14.94 -8.61
CA ASP A 79 -3.11 -14.52 -7.72
C ASP A 79 -1.92 -13.96 -8.51
N TYR A 80 -1.47 -14.66 -9.56
CA TYR A 80 -0.37 -14.19 -10.40
C TYR A 80 -0.68 -12.87 -11.09
N LEU A 81 -1.90 -12.72 -11.62
CA LEU A 81 -2.34 -11.48 -12.25
C LEU A 81 -2.26 -10.29 -11.28
N PHE A 82 -2.76 -10.45 -10.05
CA PHE A 82 -2.71 -9.39 -9.05
C PHE A 82 -1.29 -9.06 -8.60
N VAL A 83 -0.39 -10.06 -8.52
CA VAL A 83 1.04 -9.82 -8.23
C VAL A 83 1.70 -9.03 -9.35
N VAL A 84 1.47 -9.40 -10.62
CA VAL A 84 2.05 -8.72 -11.79
C VAL A 84 1.55 -7.27 -11.87
N ILE A 85 0.23 -7.06 -11.75
CA ILE A 85 -0.37 -5.71 -11.73
C ILE A 85 0.19 -4.89 -10.57
N GLY A 86 0.30 -5.49 -9.37
CA GLY A 86 0.85 -4.81 -8.21
C GLY A 86 2.30 -4.38 -8.38
N ALA A 87 3.15 -5.24 -8.95
CA ALA A 87 4.54 -4.90 -9.24
C ALA A 87 4.64 -3.74 -10.24
N PHE A 88 3.87 -3.80 -11.32
CA PHE A 88 3.85 -2.74 -12.34
C PHE A 88 3.38 -1.39 -11.77
N LEU A 89 2.28 -1.38 -11.02
CA LEU A 89 1.75 -0.17 -10.38
C LEU A 89 2.71 0.40 -9.34
N SER A 90 3.41 -0.45 -8.60
CA SER A 90 4.41 -0.03 -7.60
C SER A 90 5.55 0.74 -8.27
N VAL A 91 6.09 0.21 -9.38
CA VAL A 91 7.16 0.88 -10.14
C VAL A 91 6.68 2.22 -10.67
N ILE A 92 5.49 2.28 -11.27
CA ILE A 92 4.94 3.53 -11.83
C ILE A 92 4.77 4.58 -10.74
N LEU A 93 4.13 4.23 -9.62
CA LEU A 93 3.81 5.20 -8.57
C LEU A 93 5.05 5.71 -7.85
N ILE A 94 6.04 4.84 -7.61
CA ILE A 94 7.32 5.25 -7.04
C ILE A 94 8.10 6.12 -8.04
N ALA A 95 8.19 5.72 -9.31
CA ALA A 95 8.88 6.50 -10.33
C ALA A 95 8.24 7.89 -10.54
N ALA A 96 6.90 7.97 -10.56
CA ALA A 96 6.16 9.23 -10.66
C ALA A 96 6.40 10.14 -9.46
N LYS A 97 6.42 9.60 -8.23
CA LYS A 97 6.77 10.35 -7.02
C LYS A 97 8.16 10.98 -7.13
N HIS A 98 9.14 10.21 -7.62
CA HIS A 98 10.54 10.65 -7.75
C HIS A 98 10.81 11.45 -9.03
N LYS A 99 9.78 11.74 -9.85
CA LYS A 99 9.87 12.49 -11.12
C LYS A 99 10.88 11.90 -12.12
N VAL A 100 10.97 10.57 -12.15
CA VAL A 100 11.87 9.83 -13.07
C VAL A 100 11.21 9.59 -14.43
N ILE A 101 9.87 9.66 -14.49
CA ILE A 101 9.03 9.54 -15.69
C ILE A 101 8.02 10.68 -15.74
#